data_AF-A0A8C4N4W9-F1
#
_entry.id   AF-A0A8C4N4W9-F1
#
_cell.length_a   1.000
_cell.length_b   1.000
_cell.length_c   1.000
_cell.angle_alpha   90.00
_cell.angle_beta   90.00
_cell.angle_gamma   90.00
#
_symmetry.space_group_name_H-M   'P 1'
#
loop_
_entity.id
_entity.type
_entity.pdbx_description
1 polymer ?
#
loop_
_entity_poly.entity_id
_entity_poly.type
_entity_poly.pdbx_seq_one_letter_code
_entity_poly.pdbx_strand_id
1 'polypeptide(L)'
;MTQAGQCRLAPLTQVIQDSSHLYDYVVRLLFRLHSSLPADTLLGHRERFNDQFCRLRKYFHKSRNLQYFKRLIQIPCLPEKSPDFLRASALAEHVSPVVVIPDEEEPELEPEPEPQPLLIPEPNITEGPDEKDLLIERLRQEIRALHTELQSFKSEAQKVVKSLRERVRELEAELDSDRSCRERVQADTLALQAELDGLRLQQAEQVQQGLTEAEKKVQASEQRYGKMKEKHAELVKTHAELLRKSAEVSKILNEIQKEREQEKCQQKEQEQASEQAYSQVRQQAEEQGIRAEKLEQERHEAKMHLDSLKLSLQAAEQMSITAQGQMMAVESEREQLQKDLAELEKTLAERKLELDKQSQQSVEELQLLQKLLAVKTQDEENLLEKLTRQRLALLKAAVTEAEGRVREAMDTLSDPLHLSCKASPEFLEGRAQAALEATDKVMEGHARFLSDPEDAVDLLQGVSAFGYLLSDAMVHGSATSHQAGGDSAEDLVETCRVSGEEALRFLSTLADDDCRAQASAHDVQTQLKHLLELAQALRPCGRDVQQQELGDLVEQEMAATSSAVEDAAARIEEMLNKSRAADTGVKLEVNERILASCTELMQVSLRNCW
;
A
#
# COMPACT_ATOMS: atom_id res chain seq x y z
N MET A 1 37.09 -47.50 21.03
CA MET A 1 36.48 -46.98 19.78
C MET A 1 37.54 -46.14 19.10
N THR A 2 37.71 -46.18 17.77
CA THR A 2 38.73 -45.34 17.12
C THR A 2 38.29 -43.87 17.12
N GLN A 3 39.25 -42.94 17.13
CA GLN A 3 38.98 -41.49 17.09
C GLN A 3 38.16 -41.10 15.85
N ALA A 4 38.48 -41.70 14.69
CA ALA A 4 37.68 -41.54 13.47
C ALA A 4 36.24 -42.07 13.60
N GLY A 5 36.00 -43.10 14.43
CA GLY A 5 34.66 -43.59 14.75
C GLY A 5 33.88 -42.61 15.62
N GLN A 6 34.54 -41.94 16.56
CA GLN A 6 33.93 -40.90 17.39
C GLN A 6 33.54 -39.67 16.55
N CYS A 7 34.41 -39.18 15.66
CA CYS A 7 34.09 -38.05 14.79
C CYS A 7 32.89 -38.33 13.87
N ARG A 8 32.66 -39.59 13.48
CA ARG A 8 31.50 -39.98 12.67
C ARG A 8 30.21 -40.10 13.48
N LEU A 9 30.29 -40.47 14.75
CA LEU A 9 29.13 -40.68 15.61
C LEU A 9 28.74 -39.42 16.41
N ALA A 10 29.68 -38.48 16.62
CA ALA A 10 29.43 -37.24 17.36
C ALA A 10 28.27 -36.39 16.78
N PRO A 11 28.16 -36.18 15.45
CA PRO A 11 27.03 -35.42 14.89
C PRO A 11 25.67 -36.10 15.12
N LEU A 12 25.64 -37.43 15.25
CA LEU A 12 24.40 -38.17 15.49
C LEU A 12 23.83 -37.91 16.88
N THR A 13 24.66 -37.54 17.85
CA THR A 13 24.22 -37.09 19.17
C THR A 13 23.33 -35.85 19.04
N GLN A 14 23.76 -34.85 18.27
CA GLN A 14 22.98 -33.65 18.00
C GLN A 14 21.67 -33.97 17.28
N VAL A 15 21.71 -34.85 16.26
CA VAL A 15 20.51 -35.28 15.54
C VAL A 15 19.49 -35.96 16.47
N ILE A 16 19.95 -36.74 17.45
CA ILE A 16 19.07 -37.39 18.43
C ILE A 16 18.44 -36.35 19.37
N GLN A 17 19.19 -35.34 19.81
CA GLN A 17 18.67 -34.24 20.62
C GLN A 17 17.64 -33.41 19.85
N ASP A 18 17.97 -32.95 18.65
CA ASP A 18 17.11 -32.11 17.82
C ASP A 18 15.81 -32.84 17.44
N SER A 19 15.89 -34.13 17.08
CA SER A 19 14.70 -34.91 16.76
C SER A 19 13.75 -35.09 17.95
N SER A 20 14.27 -35.07 19.18
CA SER A 20 13.46 -35.11 20.40
C SER A 20 12.68 -33.81 20.59
N HIS A 21 13.35 -32.66 20.42
CA HIS A 21 12.72 -31.35 20.51
C HIS A 21 11.72 -31.10 19.38
N LEU A 22 12.07 -31.48 18.14
CA LEU A 22 11.17 -31.37 16.99
C LEU A 22 9.90 -32.20 17.19
N TYR A 23 10.01 -33.42 17.74
CA TYR A 23 8.85 -34.22 18.09
C TYR A 23 7.94 -33.50 19.09
N ASP A 24 8.51 -32.92 20.16
CA ASP A 24 7.72 -32.18 21.17
C ASP A 24 7.03 -30.95 20.56
N TYR A 25 7.73 -30.16 19.75
CA TYR A 25 7.14 -29.00 19.07
C TYR A 25 6.00 -29.39 18.13
N VAL A 26 6.18 -30.45 17.34
CA VAL A 26 5.14 -30.90 16.41
C VAL A 26 3.92 -31.42 17.16
N VAL A 27 4.09 -32.16 18.26
CA VAL A 27 2.97 -32.61 19.11
C VAL A 27 2.19 -31.41 19.65
N ARG A 28 2.87 -30.43 20.25
CA ARG A 28 2.22 -29.22 20.79
C ARG A 28 1.53 -28.40 19.70
N LEU A 29 2.16 -28.26 18.53
CA LEU A 29 1.60 -27.56 17.39
C LEU A 29 0.32 -28.24 16.89
N LEU A 30 0.33 -29.57 16.78
CA LEU A 30 -0.83 -30.32 16.27
C LEU A 30 -2.01 -30.25 17.26
N PHE A 31 -1.75 -30.26 18.57
CA PHE A 31 -2.79 -29.98 19.57
C PHE A 31 -3.35 -28.55 19.48
N ARG A 32 -2.50 -27.53 19.25
CA ARG A 32 -2.96 -26.15 19.02
C ARG A 32 -3.79 -26.02 17.73
N LEU A 33 -3.40 -26.70 16.66
CA LEU A 33 -4.17 -26.72 15.42
C LEU A 33 -5.54 -27.37 15.63
N HIS A 34 -5.61 -28.46 16.39
CA HIS A 34 -6.90 -29.07 16.75
C HIS A 34 -7.77 -28.20 17.67
N SER A 35 -7.20 -27.21 18.37
CA SER A 35 -7.99 -26.22 19.12
C SER A 35 -8.62 -25.12 18.26
N SER A 36 -8.16 -24.97 17.01
CA SER A 36 -8.53 -23.86 16.12
C SER A 36 -9.18 -24.32 14.81
N LEU A 37 -9.04 -25.59 14.42
CA LEU A 37 -9.50 -26.13 13.14
C LEU A 37 -10.29 -27.43 13.31
N PRO A 38 -11.26 -27.72 12.41
CA PRO A 38 -12.01 -28.98 12.40
C PRO A 38 -11.11 -30.20 12.21
N ALA A 39 -11.50 -31.34 12.79
CA ALA A 39 -10.74 -32.58 12.75
C ALA A 39 -10.52 -33.12 11.32
N ASP A 40 -11.48 -32.90 10.42
CA ASP A 40 -11.44 -33.38 9.03
C ASP A 40 -10.34 -32.69 8.22
N THR A 41 -10.17 -31.38 8.44
CA THR A 41 -9.13 -30.56 7.78
C THR A 41 -7.71 -31.03 8.17
N LEU A 42 -7.55 -31.60 9.36
CA LEU A 42 -6.26 -32.04 9.91
C LEU A 42 -6.00 -33.54 9.73
N LEU A 43 -6.87 -34.28 9.04
CA LEU A 43 -6.72 -35.73 8.85
C LEU A 43 -5.35 -36.11 8.25
N GLY A 44 -4.99 -35.51 7.10
CA GLY A 44 -3.70 -35.78 6.46
C GLY A 44 -2.48 -35.32 7.27
N HIS A 45 -2.64 -34.42 8.23
CA HIS A 45 -1.57 -34.01 9.13
C HIS A 45 -1.35 -35.07 10.23
N ARG A 46 -2.43 -35.64 10.76
CA ARG A 46 -2.38 -36.74 11.73
C ARG A 46 -1.79 -38.01 11.12
N GLU A 47 -2.15 -38.34 9.88
CA GLU A 47 -1.60 -39.52 9.18
C GLU A 47 -0.09 -39.39 8.94
N ARG A 48 0.36 -38.24 8.42
CA ARG A 48 1.80 -37.96 8.23
C ARG A 48 2.56 -37.96 9.55
N PHE A 49 1.99 -37.38 10.60
CA PHE A 49 2.58 -37.41 11.93
C PHE A 49 2.74 -38.84 12.44
N ASN A 50 1.71 -39.69 12.29
CA ASN A 50 1.74 -41.06 12.80
C ASN A 50 2.80 -41.93 12.07
N ASP A 51 2.96 -41.76 10.75
CA ASP A 51 4.03 -42.43 10.02
C ASP A 51 5.42 -42.00 10.52
N GLN A 52 5.62 -40.68 10.74
CA GLN A 52 6.88 -40.18 11.27
C GLN A 52 7.14 -40.61 12.72
N PHE A 53 6.12 -40.63 13.57
CA PHE A 53 6.20 -41.16 14.92
C PHE A 53 6.67 -42.62 14.94
N CYS A 54 6.12 -43.46 14.06
CA CYS A 54 6.53 -44.86 13.94
C CYS A 54 8.01 -45.01 13.52
N ARG A 55 8.48 -44.16 12.60
CA ARG A 55 9.88 -44.15 12.15
C ARG A 55 10.82 -43.65 13.25
N LEU A 56 10.46 -42.56 13.92
CA LEU A 56 11.24 -41.98 15.02
C LEU A 56 11.35 -42.94 16.21
N ARG A 57 10.26 -43.63 16.55
CA ARG A 57 10.29 -44.67 17.60
C ARG A 57 11.24 -45.82 17.27
N LYS A 58 11.23 -46.30 16.02
CA LYS A 58 12.18 -47.32 15.56
C LYS A 58 13.62 -46.81 15.61
N TYR A 59 13.84 -45.55 15.24
CA TYR A 59 15.15 -44.90 15.30
C TYR A 59 15.66 -44.81 16.75
N PHE A 60 14.90 -44.24 17.68
CA PHE A 60 15.29 -44.11 19.09
C PHE A 60 15.52 -45.48 19.75
N HIS A 61 14.69 -46.49 19.44
CA HIS A 61 14.90 -47.83 19.95
C HIS A 61 16.23 -48.44 19.46
N LYS A 62 16.58 -48.27 18.18
CA LYS A 62 17.86 -48.74 17.63
C LYS A 62 19.04 -47.98 18.24
N SER A 63 18.98 -46.65 18.27
CA SER A 63 20.05 -45.79 18.79
C SER A 63 20.32 -46.05 20.28
N ARG A 64 19.28 -46.25 21.09
CA ARG A 64 19.39 -46.58 22.52
C ARG A 64 20.05 -47.93 22.78
N ASN A 65 19.94 -48.88 21.84
CA ASN A 65 20.55 -50.20 21.99
C ASN A 65 22.04 -50.21 21.60
N LEU A 66 22.56 -49.14 20.99
CA LEU A 66 23.98 -49.01 20.64
C LEU A 66 24.82 -48.64 21.88
N GLN A 67 25.92 -49.36 22.07
CA GLN A 67 26.81 -49.20 23.24
C GLN A 67 27.43 -47.79 23.34
N TYR A 68 27.62 -47.11 22.20
CA TYR A 68 28.15 -45.75 22.16
C TYR A 68 27.22 -44.75 22.86
N PHE A 69 25.97 -44.67 22.39
CA PHE A 69 25.01 -43.71 22.92
C PHE A 69 24.60 -44.06 24.35
N LYS A 70 24.53 -45.34 24.73
CA LYS A 70 24.24 -45.76 26.12
C LYS A 70 25.14 -45.12 27.18
N ARG A 71 26.39 -44.79 26.83
CA ARG A 71 27.37 -44.19 27.74
C ARG A 71 27.45 -42.67 27.63
N LEU A 72 26.98 -42.11 26.51
CA LEU A 72 27.16 -40.69 26.17
C LEU A 72 25.88 -39.86 26.39
N ILE A 73 24.71 -40.43 26.08
CA ILE A 73 23.41 -39.74 26.19
C ILE A 73 22.30 -40.67 26.66
N GLN A 74 21.38 -40.15 27.46
CA GLN A 74 20.17 -40.88 27.82
C GLN A 74 19.05 -40.61 26.79
N ILE A 75 18.81 -41.58 25.90
CA ILE A 75 17.75 -41.47 24.87
C ILE A 75 16.38 -41.88 25.45
N PRO A 76 15.37 -41.00 25.45
CA PRO A 76 14.06 -41.26 26.04
C PRO A 76 13.25 -42.34 25.29
N CYS A 77 12.38 -43.04 26.03
CA CYS A 77 11.46 -44.02 25.46
C CYS A 77 10.20 -43.31 24.94
N LEU A 78 9.96 -43.33 23.62
CA LEU A 78 8.67 -42.87 23.11
C LEU A 78 7.54 -43.88 23.45
N PRO A 79 6.30 -43.41 23.69
CA PRO A 79 5.15 -44.26 24.01
C PRO A 79 4.84 -45.32 22.93
N GLU A 80 4.08 -46.35 23.30
CA GLU A 80 3.68 -47.40 22.34
C GLU A 80 2.66 -46.92 21.30
N LYS A 81 1.85 -45.92 21.62
CA LYS A 81 0.85 -45.33 20.74
C LYS A 81 1.12 -43.84 20.59
N SER A 82 0.88 -43.30 19.39
CA SER A 82 0.95 -41.85 19.15
C SER A 82 -0.07 -41.11 20.03
N PRO A 83 0.18 -39.85 20.43
CA PRO A 83 -0.80 -39.04 21.13
C PRO A 83 -2.13 -38.97 20.38
N ASP A 84 -3.24 -39.04 21.12
CA ASP A 84 -4.58 -38.89 20.54
C ASP A 84 -4.94 -37.40 20.46
N PHE A 85 -4.73 -36.82 19.29
CA PHE A 85 -4.97 -35.39 19.05
C PHE A 85 -6.45 -34.97 19.08
N LEU A 86 -7.38 -35.93 19.06
CA LEU A 86 -8.81 -35.64 19.19
C LEU A 86 -9.26 -35.47 20.65
N ARG A 87 -8.43 -35.91 21.59
CA ARG A 87 -8.72 -35.82 23.02
C ARG A 87 -7.85 -34.74 23.65
N ALA A 88 -8.41 -33.57 23.92
CA ALA A 88 -7.65 -32.44 24.47
C ALA A 88 -6.91 -32.77 25.80
N SER A 89 -7.43 -33.72 26.60
CA SER A 89 -6.76 -34.20 27.81
C SER A 89 -5.50 -35.03 27.55
N ALA A 90 -5.29 -35.55 26.33
CA ALA A 90 -4.08 -36.28 25.96
C ALA A 90 -2.84 -35.37 25.82
N LEU A 91 -3.02 -34.04 25.71
CA LEU A 91 -1.91 -33.09 25.79
C LEU A 91 -1.34 -33.01 27.22
N ALA A 92 -2.19 -33.16 28.25
CA ALA A 92 -1.75 -33.15 29.64
C ALA A 92 -1.01 -34.43 30.04
N GLU A 93 -1.20 -35.53 29.29
CA GLU A 93 -0.50 -36.80 29.45
C GLU A 93 0.82 -36.85 28.67
N HIS A 94 1.08 -35.88 27.78
CA HIS A 94 2.30 -35.82 26.98
C HIS A 94 3.47 -35.28 27.81
N VAL A 95 4.45 -36.14 28.08
CA VAL A 95 5.71 -35.79 28.76
C VAL A 95 6.78 -35.54 27.71
N SER A 96 7.42 -34.37 27.77
CA SER A 96 8.50 -34.00 26.84
C SER A 96 9.66 -35.00 26.97
N PRO A 97 10.05 -35.68 25.87
CA PRO A 97 11.21 -36.55 25.89
C PRO A 97 12.48 -35.69 25.93
N VAL A 98 13.13 -35.59 27.09
CA VAL A 98 14.39 -34.86 27.27
C VAL A 98 15.55 -35.85 27.16
N VAL A 99 16.53 -35.54 26.30
CA VAL A 99 17.79 -36.29 26.17
C VAL A 99 18.80 -35.67 27.14
N VAL A 100 19.16 -36.39 28.20
CA VAL A 100 20.10 -35.90 29.23
C VAL A 100 21.51 -36.37 28.89
N ILE A 101 22.46 -35.45 28.84
CA ILE A 101 23.90 -35.74 28.83
C ILE A 101 24.32 -35.83 30.32
N PRO A 102 24.82 -36.97 30.82
CA PRO A 102 25.38 -37.01 32.17
C PRO A 102 26.60 -36.08 32.25
N ASP A 103 26.66 -35.20 33.26
CA ASP A 103 27.81 -34.33 33.49
C ASP A 103 29.08 -35.17 33.65
N GLU A 104 30.15 -34.81 32.92
CA GLU A 104 31.46 -35.44 33.06
C GLU A 104 32.04 -35.06 34.44
N GLU A 105 32.01 -36.00 35.40
CA GLU A 105 32.88 -35.92 36.57
C GLU A 105 34.34 -35.93 36.07
N GLU A 106 35.05 -34.83 36.35
CA GLU A 106 36.48 -34.68 36.07
C GLU A 106 37.26 -35.88 36.63
N PRO A 107 38.08 -36.60 35.84
CA PRO A 107 38.96 -37.59 36.41
C PRO A 107 40.12 -36.87 37.13
N GLU A 108 40.15 -37.01 38.46
CA GLU A 108 41.30 -36.68 39.30
C GLU A 108 42.57 -37.30 38.72
N LEU A 109 43.62 -36.48 38.58
CA LEU A 109 44.97 -36.92 38.23
C LEU A 109 45.50 -37.86 39.33
N GLU A 110 45.68 -39.14 39.02
CA GLU A 110 46.63 -40.01 39.73
C GLU A 110 48.01 -39.95 39.07
N PRO A 111 49.10 -39.95 39.86
CA PRO A 111 50.46 -39.73 39.36
C PRO A 111 51.08 -40.99 38.72
N GLU A 112 51.85 -40.77 37.66
CA GLU A 112 52.69 -41.79 37.00
C GLU A 112 53.75 -42.40 37.94
N PRO A 113 54.08 -43.70 37.80
CA PRO A 113 55.37 -44.23 38.20
C PRO A 113 56.33 -44.39 37.00
N GLU A 114 57.59 -44.10 37.28
CA GLU A 114 58.79 -44.17 36.43
C GLU A 114 59.06 -45.50 35.69
N PRO A 115 59.90 -45.48 34.62
CA PRO A 115 59.99 -46.56 33.64
C PRO A 115 60.89 -47.72 34.08
N GLN A 116 60.50 -48.95 33.74
CA GLN A 116 61.37 -50.12 33.75
C GLN A 116 61.49 -50.74 32.34
N PRO A 117 62.64 -51.37 32.01
CA PRO A 117 63.00 -51.70 30.64
C PRO A 117 62.36 -53.01 30.19
N LEU A 118 61.57 -52.98 29.12
CA LEU A 118 61.02 -54.17 28.50
C LEU A 118 61.85 -54.56 27.27
N LEU A 119 62.38 -55.79 27.36
CA LEU A 119 62.94 -56.55 26.26
C LEU A 119 61.94 -56.68 25.11
N ILE A 120 62.48 -56.53 23.90
CA ILE A 120 61.84 -56.84 22.61
C ILE A 120 61.51 -58.34 22.55
N PRO A 121 60.30 -58.71 22.08
CA PRO A 121 60.18 -59.84 21.16
C PRO A 121 59.56 -59.42 19.83
N GLU A 122 60.15 -59.93 18.75
CA GLU A 122 59.77 -59.73 17.35
C GLU A 122 58.32 -60.17 17.04
N PRO A 123 57.66 -59.55 16.03
CA PRO A 123 56.31 -59.92 15.62
C PRO A 123 56.35 -61.13 14.68
N ASN A 124 55.57 -62.16 15.04
CA ASN A 124 55.29 -63.29 14.15
C ASN A 124 54.08 -62.98 13.26
N ILE A 125 54.30 -62.99 11.96
CA ILE A 125 53.33 -62.73 10.89
C ILE A 125 52.59 -64.02 10.55
N THR A 126 51.25 -63.98 10.59
CA THR A 126 50.40 -64.82 9.74
C THR A 126 49.14 -64.03 9.37
N GLU A 127 49.20 -63.22 8.32
CA GLU A 127 48.03 -62.64 7.64
C GLU A 127 47.81 -63.38 6.32
N GLY A 128 46.65 -64.01 6.15
CA GLY A 128 46.26 -64.66 4.90
C GLY A 128 45.79 -63.65 3.84
N PRO A 129 46.06 -63.88 2.54
CA PRO A 129 45.72 -62.95 1.45
C PRO A 129 44.20 -62.73 1.25
N ASP A 130 43.33 -63.68 1.64
CA ASP A 130 41.91 -63.67 1.26
C ASP A 130 41.02 -62.65 2.03
N GLU A 131 41.38 -62.26 3.26
CA GLU A 131 40.57 -61.32 4.05
C GLU A 131 40.71 -59.88 3.58
N LYS A 132 41.89 -59.51 3.07
CA LYS A 132 42.15 -58.20 2.49
C LYS A 132 41.40 -58.03 1.17
N ASP A 133 41.34 -59.08 0.35
CA ASP A 133 40.61 -59.06 -0.92
C ASP A 133 39.09 -58.95 -0.71
N LEU A 134 38.53 -59.66 0.27
CA LEU A 134 37.11 -59.53 0.65
C LEU A 134 36.75 -58.13 1.16
N LEU A 135 37.65 -57.48 1.90
CA LEU A 135 37.45 -56.11 2.36
C LEU A 135 37.49 -55.12 1.18
N ILE A 136 38.42 -55.31 0.24
CA ILE A 136 38.52 -54.49 -0.97
C ILE A 136 37.24 -54.62 -1.82
N GLU A 137 36.69 -55.82 -1.98
CA GLU A 137 35.43 -56.01 -2.71
C GLU A 137 34.24 -55.33 -2.04
N ARG A 138 34.15 -55.40 -0.71
CA ARG A 138 33.10 -54.73 0.07
C ARG A 138 33.18 -53.21 -0.08
N LEU A 139 34.37 -52.63 0.07
CA LEU A 139 34.58 -51.19 -0.10
C LEU A 139 34.28 -50.75 -1.55
N ARG A 140 34.64 -51.57 -2.55
CA ARG A 140 34.28 -51.29 -3.96
C ARG A 140 32.76 -51.33 -4.19
N GLN A 141 32.03 -52.23 -3.54
CA GLN A 141 30.56 -52.25 -3.60
C GLN A 141 29.95 -51.02 -2.92
N GLU A 142 30.47 -50.62 -1.76
CA GLU A 142 29.99 -49.44 -1.02
C GLU A 142 30.27 -48.14 -1.79
N ILE A 143 31.44 -47.99 -2.40
CA ILE A 143 31.77 -46.85 -3.27
C ILE A 143 30.80 -46.80 -4.47
N ARG A 144 30.44 -47.96 -5.06
CA ARG A 144 29.46 -47.99 -6.15
C ARG A 144 28.06 -47.58 -5.69
N ALA A 145 27.62 -48.06 -4.52
CA ALA A 145 26.33 -47.69 -3.93
C ALA A 145 26.25 -46.19 -3.62
N LEU A 146 27.30 -45.64 -2.99
CA LEU A 146 27.38 -44.21 -2.69
C LEU A 146 27.40 -43.36 -3.96
N HIS A 147 28.09 -43.78 -5.03
CA HIS A 147 28.02 -43.10 -6.32
C HIS A 147 26.62 -43.09 -6.91
N THR A 148 25.89 -44.21 -6.81
CA THR A 148 24.49 -44.26 -7.30
C THR A 148 23.55 -43.37 -6.50
N GLU A 149 23.72 -43.31 -5.17
CA GLU A 149 22.93 -42.41 -4.30
C GLU A 149 23.26 -40.94 -4.55
N LEU A 150 24.54 -40.61 -4.77
CA LEU A 150 24.94 -39.24 -5.11
C LEU A 150 24.38 -38.82 -6.47
N GLN A 151 24.36 -39.72 -7.45
CA GLN A 151 23.72 -39.46 -8.75
C GLN A 151 22.19 -39.30 -8.62
N SER A 152 21.52 -40.12 -7.81
CA SER A 152 20.07 -39.96 -7.59
C SER A 152 19.77 -38.63 -6.91
N PHE A 153 20.52 -38.27 -5.85
CA PHE A 153 20.38 -36.98 -5.16
C PHE A 153 20.60 -35.78 -6.10
N LYS A 154 21.66 -35.82 -6.92
CA LYS A 154 21.89 -34.79 -7.96
C LYS A 154 20.73 -34.69 -8.94
N SER A 155 20.18 -35.82 -9.37
CA SER A 155 19.04 -35.83 -10.30
C SER A 155 17.76 -35.25 -9.68
N GLU A 156 17.53 -35.50 -8.39
CA GLU A 156 16.40 -34.95 -7.64
C GLU A 156 16.55 -33.45 -7.41
N ALA A 157 17.73 -32.99 -6.99
CA ALA A 157 18.03 -31.57 -6.87
C ALA A 157 17.84 -30.83 -8.21
N GLN A 158 18.29 -31.42 -9.32
CA GLN A 158 18.06 -30.86 -10.65
C GLN A 158 16.57 -30.78 -11.04
N LYS A 159 15.75 -31.76 -10.65
CA LYS A 159 14.29 -31.72 -10.86
C LYS A 159 13.64 -30.60 -10.06
N VAL A 160 14.03 -30.42 -8.80
CA VAL A 160 13.52 -29.34 -7.95
C VAL A 160 13.91 -27.97 -8.52
N VAL A 161 15.17 -27.79 -8.93
CA VAL A 161 15.62 -26.53 -9.56
C VAL A 161 14.85 -26.24 -10.86
N LYS A 162 14.57 -27.26 -11.68
CA LYS A 162 13.75 -27.08 -12.89
C LYS A 162 12.31 -26.66 -12.54
N SER A 163 11.67 -27.32 -11.59
CA SER A 163 10.32 -27.00 -11.14
C SER A 163 10.23 -25.58 -10.54
N LEU A 164 11.22 -25.16 -9.75
CA LEU A 164 11.28 -23.80 -9.22
C LEU A 164 11.46 -22.76 -10.35
N ARG A 165 12.31 -23.03 -11.35
CA ARG A 165 12.47 -22.16 -12.52
C ARG A 165 11.19 -22.05 -13.35
N GLU A 166 10.45 -23.14 -13.50
CA GLU A 166 9.14 -23.12 -14.17
C GLU A 166 8.13 -22.28 -13.38
N ARG A 167 8.09 -22.44 -12.05
CA ARG A 167 7.20 -21.63 -11.20
C ARG A 167 7.54 -20.14 -11.23
N VAL A 168 8.83 -19.79 -11.29
CA VAL A 168 9.25 -18.40 -11.46
C VAL A 168 8.75 -17.83 -12.79
N ARG A 169 8.87 -18.58 -13.90
CA ARG A 169 8.35 -18.14 -15.21
C ARG A 169 6.82 -17.99 -15.23
N GLU A 170 6.10 -18.88 -14.55
CA GLU A 170 4.65 -18.74 -14.40
C GLU A 170 4.28 -17.47 -13.66
N LEU A 171 4.95 -17.19 -12.53
CA LEU A 171 4.73 -15.97 -11.75
C LEU A 171 5.09 -14.70 -12.52
N GLU A 172 6.17 -14.74 -13.31
CA GLU A 172 6.54 -13.63 -14.21
C GLU A 172 5.44 -13.38 -15.26
N ALA A 173 4.89 -14.44 -15.87
CA ALA A 173 3.81 -14.32 -16.85
C ALA A 173 2.48 -13.83 -16.23
N GLU A 174 2.15 -14.30 -15.03
CA GLU A 174 0.99 -13.80 -14.26
C GLU A 174 1.15 -12.30 -13.96
N LEU A 175 2.34 -11.88 -13.55
CA LEU A 175 2.64 -10.48 -13.22
C LEU A 175 2.56 -9.56 -14.46
N ASP A 176 3.01 -10.02 -15.62
CA ASP A 176 2.89 -9.27 -16.88
C ASP A 176 1.43 -9.20 -17.39
N SER A 177 0.64 -10.26 -17.18
CA SER A 177 -0.80 -10.24 -17.45
C SER A 177 -1.53 -9.24 -16.55
N ASP A 178 -1.21 -9.21 -15.25
CA ASP A 178 -1.78 -8.26 -14.30
C ASP A 178 -1.40 -6.81 -14.63
N ARG A 179 -0.15 -6.55 -15.04
CA ARG A 179 0.28 -5.24 -15.53
C ARG A 179 -0.54 -4.79 -16.74
N SER A 180 -0.70 -5.67 -17.73
CA SER A 180 -1.49 -5.38 -18.94
C SER A 180 -2.97 -5.12 -18.62
N CYS A 181 -3.53 -5.84 -17.64
CA CYS A 181 -4.89 -5.61 -17.15
C CYS A 181 -5.03 -4.25 -16.47
N ARG A 182 -4.08 -3.88 -15.59
CA ARG A 182 -4.06 -2.58 -14.91
C ARG A 182 -3.96 -1.42 -15.88
N GLU A 183 -3.08 -1.51 -16.89
CA GLU A 183 -2.95 -0.49 -17.93
C GLU A 183 -4.25 -0.29 -18.71
N ARG A 184 -4.96 -1.38 -19.03
CA ARG A 184 -6.25 -1.32 -19.72
C ARG A 184 -7.32 -0.64 -18.85
N VAL A 185 -7.42 -1.01 -17.58
CA VAL A 185 -8.36 -0.38 -16.63
C VAL A 185 -8.04 1.11 -16.45
N GLN A 186 -6.76 1.49 -16.39
CA GLN A 186 -6.35 2.90 -16.35
C GLN A 186 -6.78 3.67 -17.61
N ALA A 187 -6.58 3.08 -18.80
CA ALA A 187 -7.01 3.69 -20.04
C ALA A 187 -8.54 3.88 -20.09
N ASP A 188 -9.31 2.86 -19.69
CA ASP A 188 -10.77 2.94 -19.63
C ASP A 188 -11.23 3.99 -18.60
N THR A 189 -10.55 4.10 -17.47
CA THR A 189 -10.85 5.11 -16.44
C THR A 189 -10.63 6.53 -16.97
N LEU A 190 -9.54 6.77 -17.69
CA LEU A 190 -9.26 8.07 -18.33
C LEU A 190 -10.29 8.40 -19.42
N ALA A 191 -10.72 7.40 -20.21
CA ALA A 191 -11.75 7.58 -21.22
C ALA A 191 -13.11 7.97 -20.58
N LEU A 192 -13.52 7.27 -19.52
CA LEU A 192 -14.75 7.57 -18.79
C LEU A 192 -14.70 8.95 -18.12
N GLN A 193 -13.54 9.36 -17.59
CA GLN A 193 -13.36 10.71 -17.06
C GLN A 193 -13.54 11.78 -18.14
N ALA A 194 -12.97 11.58 -19.32
CA ALA A 194 -13.13 12.50 -20.45
C ALA A 194 -14.60 12.58 -20.93
N GLU A 195 -15.32 11.47 -20.97
CA GLU A 195 -16.76 11.46 -21.29
C GLU A 195 -17.59 12.21 -20.23
N LEU A 196 -17.30 12.01 -18.94
CA LEU A 196 -17.98 12.72 -17.84
C LEU A 196 -17.75 14.22 -17.91
N ASP A 197 -16.52 14.66 -18.18
CA ASP A 197 -16.21 16.08 -18.33
C ASP A 197 -16.87 16.67 -19.58
N GLY A 198 -16.94 15.91 -20.68
CA GLY A 198 -17.71 16.29 -21.86
C GLY A 198 -19.21 16.49 -21.57
N LEU A 199 -19.84 15.56 -20.83
CA LEU A 199 -21.24 15.67 -20.42
C LEU A 199 -21.47 16.86 -19.49
N ARG A 200 -20.54 17.13 -18.56
CA ARG A 200 -20.60 18.31 -17.67
C ARG A 200 -20.55 19.61 -18.45
N LEU A 201 -19.68 19.71 -19.45
CA LEU A 201 -19.61 20.89 -20.33
C LEU A 201 -20.91 21.08 -21.11
N GLN A 202 -21.45 20.02 -21.70
CA GLN A 202 -22.75 20.08 -22.41
C GLN A 202 -23.89 20.51 -21.48
N GLN A 203 -23.93 19.99 -20.25
CA GLN A 203 -24.94 20.37 -19.27
C GLN A 203 -24.79 21.84 -18.85
N ALA A 204 -23.56 22.32 -18.65
CA ALA A 204 -23.28 23.73 -18.36
C ALA A 204 -23.72 24.65 -19.51
N GLU A 205 -23.42 24.27 -20.76
CA GLU A 205 -23.87 25.00 -21.95
C GLU A 205 -25.40 25.05 -22.06
N GLN A 206 -26.09 23.93 -21.83
CA GLN A 206 -27.56 23.88 -21.84
C GLN A 206 -28.18 24.77 -20.76
N VAL A 207 -27.63 24.75 -19.54
CA VAL A 207 -28.09 25.61 -18.44
C VAL A 207 -27.86 27.08 -18.78
N GLN A 208 -26.69 27.42 -19.33
CA GLN A 208 -26.37 28.78 -19.73
C GLN A 208 -27.27 29.28 -20.86
N GLN A 209 -27.54 28.45 -21.88
CA GLN A 209 -28.51 28.77 -22.93
C GLN A 209 -29.90 29.01 -22.35
N GLY A 210 -30.39 28.12 -21.47
CA GLY A 210 -31.67 28.28 -20.79
C GLY A 210 -31.77 29.57 -19.96
N LEU A 211 -30.71 29.94 -19.26
CA LEU A 211 -30.63 31.22 -18.52
C LEU A 211 -30.74 32.42 -19.46
N THR A 212 -29.98 32.43 -20.57
CA THR A 212 -30.03 33.56 -21.53
C THR A 212 -31.40 33.69 -22.20
N GLU A 213 -32.09 32.58 -22.48
CA GLU A 213 -33.45 32.61 -23.01
C GLU A 213 -34.46 33.12 -21.98
N ALA A 214 -34.33 32.72 -20.73
CA ALA A 214 -35.17 33.22 -19.63
C ALA A 214 -34.96 34.72 -19.41
N GLU A 215 -33.70 35.19 -19.40
CA GLU A 215 -33.36 36.61 -19.29
C GLU A 215 -33.98 37.43 -20.43
N LYS A 216 -33.89 36.97 -21.68
CA LYS A 216 -34.54 37.63 -22.83
C LYS A 216 -36.05 37.72 -22.67
N LYS A 217 -36.71 36.67 -22.17
CA LYS A 217 -38.16 36.67 -21.91
C LYS A 217 -38.54 37.65 -20.80
N VAL A 218 -37.76 37.70 -19.71
CA VAL A 218 -37.96 38.66 -18.62
C VAL A 218 -37.80 40.09 -19.14
N GLN A 219 -36.72 40.40 -19.85
CA GLN A 219 -36.51 41.73 -20.45
C GLN A 219 -37.64 42.12 -21.41
N ALA A 220 -38.11 41.19 -22.25
CA ALA A 220 -39.24 41.46 -23.14
C ALA A 220 -40.55 41.72 -22.37
N SER A 221 -40.77 41.01 -21.26
CA SER A 221 -41.91 41.22 -20.37
C SER A 221 -41.84 42.58 -19.67
N GLU A 222 -40.67 42.94 -19.13
CA GLU A 222 -40.41 44.25 -18.50
C GLU A 222 -40.65 45.39 -19.48
N GLN A 223 -40.18 45.28 -20.73
CA GLN A 223 -40.45 46.27 -21.77
C GLN A 223 -41.94 46.39 -22.10
N ARG A 224 -42.68 45.28 -22.14
CA ARG A 224 -44.15 45.30 -22.34
C ARG A 224 -44.86 45.98 -21.16
N TYR A 225 -44.46 45.66 -19.94
CA TYR A 225 -45.02 46.26 -18.73
C TYR A 225 -44.71 47.76 -18.66
N GLY A 226 -43.49 48.17 -19.04
CA GLY A 226 -43.10 49.57 -19.15
C GLY A 226 -43.98 50.35 -20.13
N LYS A 227 -44.18 49.82 -21.34
CA LYS A 227 -45.10 50.42 -22.35
C LYS A 227 -46.53 50.50 -21.84
N MET A 228 -47.00 49.47 -21.14
CA MET A 228 -48.35 49.46 -20.54
C MET A 228 -48.49 50.54 -19.47
N LYS A 229 -47.47 50.72 -18.63
CA LYS A 229 -47.42 51.77 -17.60
C LYS A 229 -47.43 53.17 -18.21
N GLU A 230 -46.68 53.39 -19.29
CA GLU A 230 -46.72 54.64 -20.06
C GLU A 230 -48.12 54.91 -20.62
N LYS A 231 -48.75 53.92 -21.26
CA LYS A 231 -50.12 54.04 -21.78
C LYS A 231 -51.14 54.30 -20.69
N HIS A 232 -51.01 53.66 -19.54
CA HIS A 232 -51.87 53.91 -18.39
C HIS A 232 -51.67 55.34 -17.85
N ALA A 233 -50.44 55.84 -17.78
CA ALA A 233 -50.15 57.21 -17.38
C ALA A 233 -50.72 58.25 -18.37
N GLU A 234 -50.61 57.98 -19.68
CA GLU A 234 -51.26 58.80 -20.73
C GLU A 234 -52.79 58.82 -20.57
N LEU A 235 -53.41 57.66 -20.28
CA LEU A 235 -54.84 57.54 -20.07
C LEU A 235 -55.30 58.32 -18.82
N VAL A 236 -54.55 58.22 -17.72
CA VAL A 236 -54.84 58.98 -16.50
C VAL A 236 -54.73 60.49 -16.75
N LYS A 237 -53.70 60.92 -17.51
CA LYS A 237 -53.53 62.32 -17.88
C LYS A 237 -54.67 62.84 -18.75
N THR A 238 -55.06 62.09 -19.78
CA THR A 238 -56.18 62.46 -20.66
C THR A 238 -57.51 62.47 -19.91
N HIS A 239 -57.74 61.54 -18.99
CA HIS A 239 -58.91 61.54 -18.11
C HIS A 239 -58.95 62.80 -17.22
N ALA A 240 -57.82 63.19 -16.62
CA ALA A 240 -57.71 64.42 -15.85
C ALA A 240 -57.96 65.68 -16.70
N GLU A 241 -57.48 65.72 -17.94
CA GLU A 241 -57.75 66.81 -18.89
C GLU A 241 -59.22 66.88 -19.31
N LEU A 242 -59.87 65.74 -19.56
CA LEU A 242 -61.29 65.66 -19.87
C LEU A 242 -62.16 66.12 -18.70
N LEU A 243 -61.79 65.79 -17.46
CA LEU A 243 -62.48 66.29 -16.27
C LEU A 243 -62.39 67.81 -16.15
N ARG A 244 -61.24 68.42 -16.46
CA ARG A 244 -61.10 69.88 -16.48
C ARG A 244 -61.97 70.53 -17.56
N LYS A 245 -61.98 69.97 -18.78
CA LYS A 245 -62.83 70.46 -19.88
C LYS A 245 -64.32 70.30 -19.58
N SER A 246 -64.73 69.19 -18.96
CA SER A 246 -66.10 68.97 -18.48
C SER A 246 -66.53 70.03 -17.46
N ALA A 247 -65.63 70.42 -16.55
CA ALA A 247 -65.88 71.47 -15.58
C ALA A 247 -65.96 72.88 -16.22
N GLU A 248 -65.15 73.16 -17.25
CA GLU A 248 -65.23 74.41 -18.03
C GLU A 248 -66.53 74.51 -18.83
N VAL A 249 -66.95 73.44 -19.51
CA VAL A 249 -68.24 73.37 -20.23
C VAL A 249 -69.42 73.54 -19.26
N SER A 250 -69.32 72.96 -18.05
CA SER A 250 -70.33 73.14 -17.00
C SER A 250 -70.42 74.60 -16.50
N LYS A 251 -69.31 75.35 -16.51
CA LYS A 251 -69.34 76.80 -16.20
C LYS A 251 -70.00 77.61 -17.30
N ILE A 252 -69.66 77.35 -18.56
CA ILE A 252 -70.25 78.04 -19.73
C ILE A 252 -71.77 77.78 -19.81
N LEU A 253 -72.22 76.55 -19.54
CA LEU A 253 -73.64 76.21 -19.49
C LEU A 253 -74.43 76.99 -18.42
N ASN A 254 -73.82 77.22 -17.25
CA ASN A 254 -74.42 78.02 -16.18
C ASN A 254 -74.48 79.52 -16.52
N GLU A 255 -73.56 80.02 -17.35
CA GLU A 255 -73.58 81.41 -17.85
C GLU A 255 -74.69 81.60 -18.90
N ILE A 256 -74.86 80.66 -19.84
CA ILE A 256 -75.94 80.68 -20.84
C ILE A 256 -77.34 80.55 -20.20
N GLN A 257 -77.47 79.81 -19.10
CA GLN A 257 -78.74 79.72 -18.35
C GLN A 257 -79.12 81.06 -17.69
N LYS A 258 -78.15 81.87 -17.25
CA LYS A 258 -78.41 83.21 -16.69
C LYS A 258 -78.88 84.22 -17.73
N GLU A 259 -78.40 84.12 -18.97
CA GLU A 259 -78.83 85.01 -20.07
C GLU A 259 -80.27 84.67 -20.53
N ARG A 260 -80.66 83.39 -20.51
CA ARG A 260 -82.01 82.93 -20.89
C ARG A 260 -83.13 83.32 -19.91
N GLU A 261 -82.79 83.60 -18.65
CA GLU A 261 -83.75 84.09 -17.65
C GLU A 261 -84.01 85.60 -17.77
N GLN A 262 -83.09 86.36 -18.38
CA GLN A 262 -83.27 87.80 -18.62
C GLN A 262 -84.15 88.12 -19.85
N GLU A 263 -84.25 87.23 -20.85
CA GLU A 263 -85.13 87.41 -22.01
C GLU A 263 -86.61 87.08 -21.74
N LYS A 264 -86.92 86.22 -20.75
CA LYS A 264 -88.31 85.88 -20.38
C LYS A 264 -89.06 86.97 -19.62
N CYS A 265 -88.36 88.00 -19.12
CA CYS A 265 -88.96 89.13 -18.41
C CYS A 265 -89.36 90.32 -19.31
N GLN A 266 -89.21 90.24 -20.63
CA GLN A 266 -89.63 91.29 -21.58
C GLN A 266 -90.73 90.88 -22.57
N GLN A 267 -91.31 89.68 -22.43
CA GLN A 267 -92.47 89.18 -23.22
C GLN A 267 -93.79 89.17 -22.43
N LYS A 268 -93.95 90.10 -21.48
CA LYS A 268 -95.17 90.21 -20.65
C LYS A 268 -95.83 91.60 -20.63
N GLU A 269 -95.55 92.46 -21.60
CA GLU A 269 -96.10 93.83 -21.68
C GLU A 269 -96.79 94.20 -23.00
N GLN A 270 -97.08 93.23 -23.88
CA GLN A 270 -97.71 93.54 -25.18
C GLN A 270 -98.81 92.55 -25.57
N GLU A 271 -99.74 92.30 -24.65
CA GLU A 271 -101.00 91.59 -24.95
C GLU A 271 -102.13 92.01 -23.99
N GLN A 272 -102.23 93.32 -23.77
CA GLN A 272 -103.42 93.98 -23.23
C GLN A 272 -103.82 95.13 -24.17
N ALA A 273 -105.12 95.24 -24.45
CA ALA A 273 -105.81 96.24 -25.27
C ALA A 273 -105.95 95.98 -26.78
N SER A 274 -106.76 94.98 -27.13
CA SER A 274 -107.74 95.12 -28.21
C SER A 274 -109.08 94.59 -27.70
N GLU A 275 -109.77 95.51 -27.01
CA GLU A 275 -111.13 95.45 -26.47
C GLU A 275 -112.17 95.03 -27.51
N GLN A 276 -113.09 94.14 -27.13
CA GLN A 276 -114.47 94.53 -26.79
C GLN A 276 -115.12 95.50 -27.78
N ALA A 277 -115.62 94.97 -28.89
CA ALA A 277 -116.93 95.34 -29.45
C ALA A 277 -117.15 94.60 -30.77
N TYR A 278 -117.53 93.32 -30.73
CA TYR A 278 -118.59 92.80 -31.61
C TYR A 278 -119.19 91.58 -30.90
N SER A 279 -120.23 91.89 -30.15
CA SER A 279 -120.99 91.04 -29.27
C SER A 279 -121.90 90.06 -30.02
N GLN A 280 -122.19 88.95 -29.36
CA GLN A 280 -123.54 88.38 -29.18
C GLN A 280 -124.31 87.77 -30.36
N VAL A 281 -123.70 87.33 -31.48
CA VAL A 281 -124.44 86.49 -32.47
C VAL A 281 -123.79 85.14 -32.85
N ARG A 282 -122.66 84.71 -32.27
CA ARG A 282 -122.10 83.38 -32.64
C ARG A 282 -121.83 82.39 -31.53
N GLN A 283 -122.40 82.61 -30.36
CA GLN A 283 -122.58 81.53 -29.39
C GLN A 283 -123.76 80.65 -29.82
N GLN A 284 -123.47 79.61 -30.60
CA GLN A 284 -124.17 78.31 -30.59
C GLN A 284 -123.56 77.25 -31.55
N ALA A 285 -122.31 77.40 -32.03
CA ALA A 285 -121.71 76.43 -32.97
C ALA A 285 -120.25 75.98 -32.72
N GLU A 286 -119.56 76.42 -31.66
CA GLU A 286 -118.11 76.14 -31.47
C GLU A 286 -117.75 75.15 -30.32
N GLU A 287 -118.72 74.58 -29.60
CA GLU A 287 -118.44 73.67 -28.47
C GLU A 287 -118.12 72.21 -28.85
N GLN A 288 -118.19 71.82 -30.13
CA GLN A 288 -117.83 70.46 -30.57
C GLN A 288 -116.44 70.32 -31.23
N GLY A 289 -115.80 71.42 -31.64
CA GLY A 289 -114.47 71.37 -32.30
C GLY A 289 -113.28 71.31 -31.33
N ILE A 290 -113.35 72.04 -30.21
CA ILE A 290 -112.21 72.21 -29.28
C ILE A 290 -111.90 70.94 -28.46
N ARG A 291 -112.86 69.99 -28.37
CA ARG A 291 -112.63 68.70 -27.68
C ARG A 291 -111.90 67.67 -28.55
N ALA A 292 -111.96 67.78 -29.88
CA ALA A 292 -111.30 66.83 -30.79
C ALA A 292 -109.78 67.11 -30.91
N GLU A 293 -109.38 68.38 -31.03
CA GLU A 293 -107.97 68.75 -31.19
C GLU A 293 -107.12 68.50 -29.91
N LYS A 294 -107.69 68.71 -28.71
CA LYS A 294 -106.99 68.41 -27.44
C LYS A 294 -106.68 66.92 -27.26
N LEU A 295 -107.60 66.05 -27.69
CA LEU A 295 -107.41 64.60 -27.61
C LEU A 295 -106.41 64.07 -28.65
N GLU A 296 -106.26 64.72 -29.81
CA GLU A 296 -105.25 64.34 -30.80
C GLU A 296 -103.83 64.76 -30.38
N GLN A 297 -103.69 65.92 -29.72
CA GLN A 297 -102.40 66.39 -29.20
C GLN A 297 -101.88 65.52 -28.05
N GLU A 298 -102.73 65.21 -27.07
CA GLU A 298 -102.40 64.28 -25.96
C GLU A 298 -102.05 62.88 -26.48
N ARG A 299 -102.73 62.41 -27.53
CA ARG A 299 -102.43 61.13 -28.18
C ARG A 299 -101.10 61.15 -28.93
N HIS A 300 -100.71 62.26 -29.55
CA HIS A 300 -99.44 62.39 -30.26
C HIS A 300 -98.25 62.42 -29.28
N GLU A 301 -98.37 63.19 -28.19
CA GLU A 301 -97.38 63.24 -27.11
C GLU A 301 -97.22 61.88 -26.43
N ALA A 302 -98.33 61.22 -26.08
CA ALA A 302 -98.30 59.88 -25.52
C ALA A 302 -97.64 58.85 -26.46
N LYS A 303 -97.83 58.98 -27.78
CA LYS A 303 -97.22 58.10 -28.78
C LYS A 303 -95.71 58.33 -28.92
N MET A 304 -95.26 59.58 -28.93
CA MET A 304 -93.82 59.91 -28.95
C MET A 304 -93.12 59.42 -27.67
N HIS A 305 -93.76 59.56 -26.50
CA HIS A 305 -93.25 59.00 -25.25
C HIS A 305 -93.19 57.46 -25.27
N LEU A 306 -94.22 56.81 -25.82
CA LEU A 306 -94.27 55.36 -25.94
C LEU A 306 -93.18 54.83 -26.90
N ASP A 307 -92.92 55.51 -28.02
CA ASP A 307 -91.88 55.11 -28.96
C ASP A 307 -90.47 55.36 -28.39
N SER A 308 -90.27 56.44 -27.61
CA SER A 308 -89.04 56.68 -26.85
C SER A 308 -88.80 55.61 -25.76
N LEU A 309 -89.83 55.24 -25.01
CA LEU A 309 -89.78 54.17 -24.01
C LEU A 309 -89.52 52.80 -24.65
N LYS A 310 -90.07 52.52 -25.83
CA LYS A 310 -89.77 51.29 -26.57
C LYS A 310 -88.31 51.23 -27.02
N LEU A 311 -87.74 52.33 -27.51
CA LEU A 311 -86.33 52.40 -27.89
C LEU A 311 -85.41 52.23 -26.67
N SER A 312 -85.75 52.83 -25.53
CA SER A 312 -84.97 52.64 -24.29
C SER A 312 -85.10 51.23 -23.73
N LEU A 313 -86.28 50.60 -23.82
CA LEU A 313 -86.50 49.21 -23.43
C LEU A 313 -85.71 48.25 -24.33
N GLN A 314 -85.74 48.45 -25.66
CA GLN A 314 -84.93 47.65 -26.60
C GLN A 314 -83.43 47.81 -26.36
N ALA A 315 -82.97 49.02 -26.06
CA ALA A 315 -81.58 49.25 -25.67
C ALA A 315 -81.22 48.55 -24.36
N ALA A 316 -82.10 48.60 -23.35
CA ALA A 316 -81.93 47.89 -22.08
C ALA A 316 -81.94 46.36 -22.25
N GLU A 317 -82.80 45.82 -23.11
CA GLU A 317 -82.84 44.40 -23.46
C GLU A 317 -81.56 43.94 -24.17
N GLN A 318 -81.06 44.70 -25.15
CA GLN A 318 -79.77 44.39 -25.79
C GLN A 318 -78.59 44.47 -24.82
N MET A 319 -78.58 45.48 -23.93
CA MET A 319 -77.59 45.59 -22.86
C MET A 319 -77.67 44.41 -21.88
N SER A 320 -78.87 43.92 -21.55
CA SER A 320 -79.06 42.74 -20.70
C SER A 320 -78.54 41.46 -21.36
N ILE A 321 -78.81 41.25 -22.66
CA ILE A 321 -78.33 40.08 -23.41
C ILE A 321 -76.80 40.11 -23.52
N THR A 322 -76.22 41.27 -23.85
CA THR A 322 -74.75 41.43 -23.93
C THR A 322 -74.09 41.25 -22.57
N ALA A 323 -74.66 41.77 -21.49
CA ALA A 323 -74.18 41.54 -20.13
C ALA A 323 -74.27 40.05 -19.73
N GLN A 324 -75.35 39.35 -20.09
CA GLN A 324 -75.48 37.89 -19.88
C GLN A 324 -74.42 37.10 -20.64
N GLY A 325 -74.13 37.46 -21.89
CA GLY A 325 -73.06 36.85 -22.69
C GLY A 325 -71.67 37.06 -22.07
N GLN A 326 -71.38 38.27 -21.59
CA GLN A 326 -70.14 38.57 -20.88
C GLN A 326 -70.03 37.81 -19.54
N MET A 327 -71.13 37.69 -18.80
CA MET A 327 -71.16 36.95 -17.53
C MET A 327 -70.88 35.46 -17.74
N MET A 328 -71.49 34.83 -18.75
CA MET A 328 -71.20 33.43 -19.10
C MET A 328 -69.75 33.22 -19.56
N ALA A 329 -69.17 34.18 -20.29
CA ALA A 329 -67.76 34.12 -20.69
C ALA A 329 -66.83 34.18 -19.47
N VAL A 330 -67.08 35.10 -18.53
CA VAL A 330 -66.32 35.22 -17.28
C VAL A 330 -66.51 33.99 -16.38
N GLU A 331 -67.71 33.41 -16.32
CA GLU A 331 -67.96 32.16 -15.59
C GLU A 331 -67.18 31.00 -16.19
N SER A 332 -67.15 30.86 -17.51
CA SER A 332 -66.35 29.85 -18.21
C SER A 332 -64.85 30.04 -17.99
N GLU A 333 -64.35 31.27 -18.04
CA GLU A 333 -62.93 31.56 -17.73
C GLU A 333 -62.60 31.26 -16.27
N ARG A 334 -63.49 31.59 -15.33
CA ARG A 334 -63.32 31.26 -13.90
C ARG A 334 -63.27 29.75 -13.68
N GLU A 335 -64.16 28.98 -14.31
CA GLU A 335 -64.15 27.53 -14.21
C GLU A 335 -62.89 26.91 -14.81
N GLN A 336 -62.39 27.45 -15.92
CA GLN A 336 -61.14 27.00 -16.52
C GLN A 336 -59.95 27.30 -15.60
N LEU A 337 -59.85 28.53 -15.07
CA LEU A 337 -58.79 28.91 -14.13
C LEU A 337 -58.83 28.09 -12.83
N GLN A 338 -60.00 27.69 -12.35
CA GLN A 338 -60.13 26.80 -11.20
C GLN A 338 -59.59 25.39 -11.49
N LYS A 339 -59.82 24.86 -12.69
CA LYS A 339 -59.25 23.57 -13.11
C LYS A 339 -57.73 23.67 -13.24
N ASP A 340 -57.24 24.71 -13.90
CA ASP A 340 -55.81 24.94 -14.10
C ASP A 340 -55.10 25.12 -12.73
N LEU A 341 -55.70 25.85 -11.78
CA LEU A 341 -55.19 25.98 -10.41
C LEU A 341 -55.12 24.63 -9.69
N ALA A 342 -56.17 23.81 -9.76
CA ALA A 342 -56.18 22.49 -9.13
C ALA A 342 -55.12 21.55 -9.73
N GLU A 343 -54.90 21.62 -11.04
CA GLU A 343 -53.85 20.85 -11.73
C GLU A 343 -52.45 21.36 -11.35
N LEU A 344 -52.27 22.68 -11.24
CA LEU A 344 -51.03 23.28 -10.77
C LEU A 344 -50.73 22.90 -9.32
N GLU A 345 -51.71 22.94 -8.42
CA GLU A 345 -51.55 22.53 -7.03
C GLU A 345 -51.15 21.06 -6.90
N LYS A 346 -51.74 20.19 -7.73
CA LYS A 346 -51.38 18.77 -7.79
C LYS A 346 -49.94 18.57 -8.24
N THR A 347 -49.54 19.19 -9.36
CA THR A 347 -48.16 19.07 -9.87
C THR A 347 -47.13 19.65 -8.90
N LEU A 348 -47.47 20.73 -8.19
CA LEU A 348 -46.62 21.33 -7.16
C LEU A 348 -46.47 20.39 -5.94
N ALA A 349 -47.54 19.70 -5.53
CA ALA A 349 -47.48 18.69 -4.49
C ALA A 349 -46.63 17.48 -4.89
N GLU A 350 -46.79 16.97 -6.11
CA GLU A 350 -45.97 15.88 -6.67
C GLU A 350 -44.49 16.28 -6.72
N ARG A 351 -44.19 17.50 -7.18
CA ARG A 351 -42.81 17.99 -7.28
C ARG A 351 -42.15 18.19 -5.90
N LYS A 352 -42.91 18.63 -4.89
CA LYS A 352 -42.43 18.71 -3.51
C LYS A 352 -42.08 17.33 -2.95
N LEU A 353 -42.94 16.34 -3.17
CA LEU A 353 -42.70 14.96 -2.74
C LEU A 353 -41.44 14.37 -3.41
N GLU A 354 -41.25 14.63 -4.71
CA GLU A 354 -40.07 14.20 -5.46
C GLU A 354 -38.79 14.87 -4.92
N LEU A 355 -38.84 16.17 -4.63
CA LEU A 355 -37.73 16.92 -4.05
C LEU A 355 -37.36 16.39 -2.66
N ASP A 356 -38.35 16.12 -1.81
CA ASP A 356 -38.14 15.56 -0.46
C ASP A 356 -37.51 14.17 -0.55
N LYS A 357 -37.96 13.34 -1.50
CA LYS A 357 -37.38 12.02 -1.76
C LYS A 357 -35.92 12.11 -2.23
N GLN A 358 -35.62 13.01 -3.17
CA GLN A 358 -34.24 13.24 -3.65
C GLN A 358 -33.34 13.79 -2.54
N SER A 359 -33.85 14.71 -1.72
CA SER A 359 -33.16 15.25 -0.55
C SER A 359 -32.80 14.13 0.43
N GLN A 360 -33.76 13.26 0.78
CA GLN A 360 -33.51 12.11 1.65
C GLN A 360 -32.47 11.16 1.07
N GLN A 361 -32.56 10.81 -0.21
CA GLN A 361 -31.57 9.97 -0.89
C GLN A 361 -30.16 10.59 -0.85
N SER A 362 -30.04 11.89 -1.11
CA SER A 362 -28.75 12.59 -1.06
C SER A 362 -28.15 12.61 0.35
N VAL A 363 -28.98 12.74 1.40
CA VAL A 363 -28.53 12.70 2.79
C VAL A 363 -28.05 11.29 3.16
N GLU A 364 -28.74 10.25 2.72
CA GLU A 364 -28.31 8.85 2.93
C GLU A 364 -26.99 8.55 2.23
N GLU A 365 -26.83 8.99 0.97
CA GLU A 365 -25.58 8.86 0.21
C GLU A 365 -24.43 9.61 0.89
N LEU A 366 -24.65 10.84 1.34
CA LEU A 366 -23.64 11.62 2.07
C LEU A 366 -23.23 10.94 3.38
N GLN A 367 -24.18 10.38 4.12
CA GLN A 367 -23.87 9.63 5.35
C GLN A 367 -23.05 8.37 5.05
N LEU A 368 -23.35 7.67 3.95
CA LEU A 368 -22.59 6.49 3.53
C LEU A 368 -21.17 6.88 3.11
N LEU A 369 -21.02 7.95 2.33
CA LEU A 369 -19.72 8.47 1.92
C LEU A 369 -18.89 8.94 3.12
N GLN A 370 -19.49 9.62 4.09
CA GLN A 370 -18.80 10.03 5.33
C GLN A 370 -18.31 8.82 6.13
N LYS A 371 -19.13 7.76 6.25
CA LYS A 371 -18.72 6.52 6.90
C LYS A 371 -17.58 5.84 6.16
N LEU A 372 -17.65 5.78 4.82
CA LEU A 372 -16.60 5.18 4.00
C LEU A 372 -15.29 5.96 4.12
N LEU A 373 -15.35 7.29 4.11
CA LEU A 373 -14.19 8.16 4.25
C LEU A 373 -13.54 7.97 5.63
N ALA A 374 -14.33 7.92 6.71
CA ALA A 374 -13.82 7.65 8.06
C ALA A 374 -13.12 6.27 8.17
N VAL A 375 -13.66 5.24 7.51
CA VAL A 375 -13.00 3.92 7.45
C VAL A 375 -11.69 4.02 6.67
N LYS A 376 -11.68 4.73 5.53
CA LYS A 376 -10.47 4.88 4.70
C LYS A 376 -9.36 5.66 5.40
N THR A 377 -9.69 6.74 6.09
CA THR A 377 -8.71 7.49 6.89
C THR A 377 -8.13 6.63 8.00
N GLN A 378 -8.96 5.84 8.69
CA GLN A 378 -8.49 4.91 9.71
C GLN A 378 -7.58 3.82 9.12
N ASP A 379 -7.93 3.28 7.94
CA ASP A 379 -7.11 2.29 7.25
C ASP A 379 -5.73 2.87 6.86
N GLU A 380 -5.69 4.12 6.39
CA GLU A 380 -4.44 4.83 6.06
C GLU A 380 -3.57 5.07 7.30
N GLU A 381 -4.16 5.55 8.40
CA GLU A 381 -3.46 5.72 9.68
C GLU A 381 -2.88 4.39 10.19
N ASN A 382 -3.68 3.32 10.15
CA ASN A 382 -3.24 1.97 10.53
C ASN A 382 -2.10 1.46 9.63
N LEU A 383 -2.11 1.82 8.34
CA LEU A 383 -1.07 1.42 7.40
C LEU A 383 0.24 2.16 7.69
N LEU A 384 0.18 3.46 7.95
CA LEU A 384 1.34 4.28 8.32
C LEU A 384 1.96 3.82 9.65
N GLU A 385 1.15 3.48 10.65
CA GLU A 385 1.63 2.94 11.92
C GLU A 385 2.33 1.58 11.71
N LYS A 386 1.73 0.68 10.92
CA LYS A 386 2.35 -0.61 10.57
C LYS A 386 3.67 -0.43 9.84
N LEU A 387 3.76 0.52 8.91
CA LEU A 387 4.95 0.75 8.11
C LEU A 387 6.08 1.34 8.96
N THR A 388 5.77 2.27 9.85
CA THR A 388 6.70 2.77 10.89
C THR A 388 7.21 1.63 11.77
N ARG A 389 6.31 0.77 12.25
CA ARG A 389 6.68 -0.40 13.07
C ARG A 389 7.59 -1.38 12.32
N GLN A 390 7.36 -1.59 11.02
CA GLN A 390 8.20 -2.44 10.18
C GLN A 390 9.59 -1.83 9.96
N ARG A 391 9.70 -0.54 9.67
CA ARG A 391 10.99 0.17 9.55
C ARG A 391 11.82 0.04 10.83
N LEU A 392 11.19 0.22 11.99
CA LEU A 392 11.84 0.03 13.29
C LEU A 392 12.27 -1.42 13.56
N ALA A 393 11.44 -2.39 13.16
CA ALA A 393 11.80 -3.80 13.29
C ALA A 393 13.01 -4.17 12.42
N LEU A 394 13.11 -3.61 11.20
CA LEU A 394 14.28 -3.80 10.34
C LEU A 394 15.53 -3.17 10.94
N LEU A 395 15.42 -1.99 11.56
CA LEU A 395 16.55 -1.36 12.26
C LEU A 395 17.04 -2.23 13.41
N LYS A 396 16.12 -2.71 14.26
CA LYS A 396 16.47 -3.61 15.36
C LYS A 396 17.09 -4.91 14.86
N ALA A 397 16.62 -5.46 13.73
CA ALA A 397 17.21 -6.65 13.11
C ALA A 397 18.63 -6.38 12.59
N ALA A 398 18.86 -5.26 11.89
CA ALA A 398 20.19 -4.87 11.41
C ALA A 398 21.16 -4.64 12.57
N VAL A 399 20.71 -4.00 13.64
CA VAL A 399 21.49 -3.83 14.87
C VAL A 399 21.84 -5.18 15.50
N THR A 400 20.86 -6.09 15.62
CA THR A 400 21.09 -7.43 16.19
C THR A 400 22.14 -8.21 15.39
N GLU A 401 22.11 -8.09 14.05
CA GLU A 401 23.12 -8.72 13.19
C GLU A 401 24.51 -8.07 13.37
N ALA A 402 24.58 -6.74 13.43
CA ALA A 402 25.82 -6.02 13.68
C ALA A 402 26.42 -6.39 15.05
N GLU A 403 25.60 -6.45 16.10
CA GLU A 403 26.04 -6.89 17.42
C GLU A 403 26.50 -8.36 17.40
N GLY A 404 25.85 -9.22 16.63
CA GLY A 404 26.25 -10.61 16.42
C GLY A 404 27.67 -10.71 15.89
N ARG A 405 27.97 -9.93 14.84
CA ARG A 405 29.32 -9.87 14.24
C ARG A 405 30.37 -9.34 15.21
N VAL A 406 30.05 -8.28 15.96
CA VAL A 406 30.98 -7.71 16.95
C VAL A 406 31.26 -8.72 18.06
N ARG A 407 30.24 -9.45 18.56
CA ARG A 407 30.47 -10.51 19.56
C ARG A 407 31.33 -11.65 18.99
N GLU A 408 31.06 -12.09 17.76
CA GLU A 408 31.87 -13.12 17.10
C GLU A 408 33.35 -12.69 16.96
N ALA A 409 33.60 -11.43 16.61
CA ALA A 409 34.95 -10.88 16.57
C ALA A 409 35.59 -10.87 17.97
N MET A 410 34.86 -10.45 19.00
CA MET A 410 35.33 -10.47 20.41
C MET A 410 35.68 -11.89 20.88
N ASP A 411 34.87 -12.88 20.54
CA ASP A 411 35.14 -14.28 20.85
C ASP A 411 36.39 -14.77 20.12
N THR A 412 36.58 -14.33 18.86
CA THR A 412 37.77 -14.63 18.05
C THR A 412 39.06 -14.09 18.67
N LEU A 413 39.03 -12.92 19.35
CA LEU A 413 40.18 -12.38 20.08
C LEU A 413 40.68 -13.32 21.18
N SER A 414 39.78 -14.16 21.71
CA SER A 414 40.06 -15.11 22.79
C SER A 414 40.30 -16.54 22.29
N ASP A 415 40.17 -16.79 20.98
CA ASP A 415 40.30 -18.12 20.38
C ASP A 415 41.78 -18.52 20.22
N PRO A 416 42.23 -19.62 20.83
CA PRO A 416 43.58 -20.14 20.65
C PRO A 416 43.95 -20.45 19.19
N LEU A 417 42.99 -20.75 18.32
CA LEU A 417 43.24 -21.00 16.90
C LEU A 417 43.61 -19.72 16.14
N HIS A 418 43.11 -18.56 16.60
CA HIS A 418 43.38 -17.25 16.00
C HIS A 418 44.82 -16.78 16.25
N LEU A 419 45.51 -17.31 17.27
CA LEU A 419 46.94 -17.02 17.55
C LEU A 419 47.87 -17.32 16.36
N SER A 420 47.45 -18.21 15.46
CA SER A 420 48.21 -18.54 14.25
C SER A 420 48.03 -17.52 13.12
N CYS A 421 46.98 -16.70 13.19
CA CYS A 421 46.67 -15.67 12.21
C CYS A 421 47.63 -14.49 12.34
N LYS A 422 47.99 -13.92 11.19
CA LYS A 422 48.98 -12.87 11.06
C LYS A 422 48.52 -11.83 10.06
N ALA A 423 48.59 -10.55 10.41
CA ALA A 423 48.27 -9.43 9.53
C ALA A 423 49.37 -8.37 9.59
N SER A 424 49.57 -7.64 8.49
CA SER A 424 50.56 -6.55 8.45
C SER A 424 49.96 -5.26 9.03
N PRO A 425 50.79 -4.40 9.66
CA PRO A 425 50.33 -3.12 10.17
C PRO A 425 49.69 -2.22 9.10
N GLU A 426 50.18 -2.23 7.85
CA GLU A 426 49.59 -1.44 6.77
C GLU A 426 48.18 -1.95 6.37
N PHE A 427 47.96 -3.26 6.45
CA PHE A 427 46.65 -3.82 6.18
C PHE A 427 45.66 -3.44 7.29
N LEU A 428 46.09 -3.49 8.56
CA LEU A 428 45.30 -3.03 9.69
C LEU A 428 44.96 -1.53 9.58
N GLU A 429 45.90 -0.69 9.15
CA GLU A 429 45.67 0.74 8.93
C GLU A 429 44.49 0.97 7.97
N GLY A 430 44.48 0.28 6.84
CA GLY A 430 43.38 0.35 5.88
C GLY A 430 42.04 -0.14 6.46
N ARG A 431 42.05 -1.17 7.32
CA ARG A 431 40.82 -1.68 7.97
C ARG A 431 40.30 -0.74 9.05
N ALA A 432 41.18 -0.20 9.89
CA ALA A 432 40.81 0.77 10.91
C ALA A 432 40.25 2.07 10.29
N GLN A 433 40.85 2.54 9.19
CA GLN A 433 40.34 3.68 8.43
C GLN A 433 38.95 3.40 7.83
N ALA A 434 38.75 2.23 7.21
CA ALA A 434 37.45 1.85 6.68
C ALA A 434 36.37 1.73 7.77
N ALA A 435 36.73 1.23 8.96
CA ALA A 435 35.84 1.17 10.11
C ALA A 435 35.46 2.58 10.63
N LEU A 436 36.39 3.54 10.64
CA LEU A 436 36.11 4.93 10.98
C LEU A 436 35.11 5.55 9.99
N GLU A 437 35.36 5.42 8.69
CA GLU A 437 34.45 5.93 7.66
C GLU A 437 33.06 5.30 7.73
N ALA A 438 32.97 4.00 8.07
CA ALA A 438 31.71 3.33 8.28
C ALA A 438 30.97 3.86 9.51
N THR A 439 31.71 4.18 10.58
CA THR A 439 31.15 4.80 11.80
C THR A 439 30.56 6.17 11.48
N ASP A 440 31.25 6.99 10.68
CA ASP A 440 30.74 8.29 10.25
C ASP A 440 29.46 8.16 9.41
N LYS A 441 29.44 7.21 8.47
CA LYS A 441 28.25 6.91 7.65
C LYS A 441 27.03 6.49 8.49
N VAL A 442 27.24 5.70 9.54
CA VAL A 442 26.16 5.36 10.49
C VAL A 442 25.64 6.61 11.17
N MET A 443 26.52 7.50 11.62
CA MET A 443 26.09 8.72 12.32
C MET A 443 25.37 9.69 11.38
N GLU A 444 25.80 9.82 10.13
CA GLU A 444 25.09 10.58 9.10
C GLU A 444 23.70 9.99 8.80
N GLY A 445 23.62 8.66 8.66
CA GLY A 445 22.35 7.94 8.48
C GLY A 445 21.44 8.10 9.70
N HIS A 446 21.99 8.09 10.91
CA HIS A 446 21.25 8.27 12.16
C HIS A 446 20.66 9.68 12.24
N ALA A 447 21.43 10.72 11.94
CA ALA A 447 20.95 12.10 11.92
C ALA A 447 19.82 12.31 10.91
N ARG A 448 19.90 11.68 9.73
CA ARG A 448 18.85 11.72 8.70
C ARG A 448 17.60 10.98 9.15
N PHE A 449 17.74 9.79 9.71
CA PHE A 449 16.62 9.02 10.27
C PHE A 449 15.88 9.76 11.40
N LEU A 450 16.60 10.51 12.26
CA LEU A 450 15.97 11.34 13.30
C LEU A 450 15.21 12.54 12.73
N SER A 451 15.64 13.05 11.57
CA SER A 451 14.98 14.16 10.88
C SER A 451 13.76 13.70 10.08
N ASP A 452 13.87 12.54 9.45
CA ASP A 452 12.81 11.88 8.69
C ASP A 452 12.84 10.36 8.94
N PRO A 453 11.90 9.80 9.72
CA PRO A 453 11.85 8.37 10.01
C PRO A 453 11.48 7.52 8.78
N GLU A 454 11.09 8.14 7.66
CA GLU A 454 10.91 7.44 6.40
C GLU A 454 12.24 7.07 5.72
N ASP A 455 13.29 7.86 5.96
CA ASP A 455 14.64 7.68 5.40
C ASP A 455 15.51 6.79 6.31
N ALA A 456 15.16 5.51 6.36
CA ALA A 456 15.86 4.50 7.16
C ALA A 456 16.95 3.73 6.39
N VAL A 457 17.00 3.84 5.06
CA VAL A 457 17.82 2.95 4.22
C VAL A 457 19.31 3.12 4.50
N ASP A 458 19.77 4.37 4.55
CA ASP A 458 21.18 4.67 4.76
C ASP A 458 21.65 4.30 6.17
N LEU A 459 20.77 4.45 7.18
CA LEU A 459 21.05 3.98 8.53
C LEU A 459 21.17 2.45 8.56
N LEU A 460 20.26 1.72 7.91
CA LEU A 460 20.30 0.24 7.87
C LEU A 460 21.56 -0.29 7.19
N GLN A 461 21.92 0.29 6.05
CA GLN A 461 23.15 -0.07 5.33
C GLN A 461 24.39 0.31 6.14
N GLY A 462 24.38 1.50 6.75
CA GLY A 462 25.43 1.97 7.64
C GLY A 462 25.67 1.00 8.78
N VAL A 463 24.63 0.60 9.52
CA VAL A 463 24.74 -0.28 10.70
C VAL A 463 25.36 -1.63 10.31
N SER A 464 24.93 -2.19 9.18
CA SER A 464 25.45 -3.46 8.67
C SER A 464 26.93 -3.34 8.28
N ALA A 465 27.29 -2.27 7.56
CA ALA A 465 28.66 -2.00 7.13
C ALA A 465 29.59 -1.72 8.33
N PHE A 466 29.11 -0.95 9.30
CA PHE A 466 29.81 -0.67 10.55
C PHE A 466 30.10 -1.94 11.34
N GLY A 467 29.09 -2.78 11.58
CA GLY A 467 29.27 -4.04 12.30
C GLY A 467 30.30 -4.95 11.64
N TYR A 468 30.28 -5.06 10.30
CA TYR A 468 31.27 -5.81 9.55
C TYR A 468 32.68 -5.19 9.61
N LEU A 469 32.84 -3.92 9.25
CA LEU A 469 34.15 -3.27 9.13
C LEU A 469 34.84 -3.08 10.48
N LEU A 470 34.08 -2.81 11.55
CA LEU A 470 34.61 -2.80 12.91
C LEU A 470 35.13 -4.19 13.31
N SER A 471 34.31 -5.23 13.11
CA SER A 471 34.69 -6.61 13.43
C SER A 471 35.94 -7.05 12.66
N ASP A 472 36.01 -6.71 11.37
CA ASP A 472 37.17 -6.94 10.49
C ASP A 472 38.43 -6.24 11.03
N ALA A 473 38.32 -4.97 11.42
CA ALA A 473 39.42 -4.22 12.03
C ALA A 473 39.87 -4.84 13.37
N MET A 474 38.96 -5.33 14.20
CA MET A 474 39.28 -5.98 15.48
C MET A 474 40.03 -7.30 15.29
N VAL A 475 39.53 -8.18 14.40
CA VAL A 475 40.15 -9.47 14.09
C VAL A 475 41.57 -9.27 13.53
N HIS A 476 41.73 -8.30 12.63
CA HIS A 476 43.04 -7.94 12.08
C HIS A 476 43.93 -7.19 13.08
N GLY A 477 43.36 -6.45 14.03
CA GLY A 477 44.09 -5.85 15.14
C GLY A 477 44.76 -6.90 16.02
N SER A 478 44.00 -7.94 16.38
CA SER A 478 44.56 -9.11 17.08
C SER A 478 45.55 -9.91 16.21
N ALA A 479 45.27 -10.15 14.93
CA ALA A 479 46.22 -10.84 14.07
C ALA A 479 47.54 -10.06 13.89
N THR A 480 47.50 -8.73 13.97
CA THR A 480 48.68 -7.86 13.93
C THR A 480 49.43 -7.90 15.26
N SER A 481 48.73 -8.02 16.39
CA SER A 481 49.36 -8.12 17.72
C SER A 481 50.26 -9.34 17.84
N HIS A 482 49.95 -10.46 17.17
CA HIS A 482 50.80 -11.66 17.14
C HIS A 482 52.16 -11.44 16.46
N GLN A 483 52.31 -10.37 15.67
CA GLN A 483 53.57 -9.96 15.07
C GLN A 483 54.23 -8.77 15.79
N ALA A 484 53.46 -8.06 16.63
CA ALA A 484 53.94 -6.94 17.42
C ALA A 484 54.69 -7.42 18.67
N GLY A 485 55.60 -6.59 19.19
CA GLY A 485 56.36 -6.91 20.40
C GLY A 485 55.65 -6.43 21.67
N GLY A 486 55.63 -7.26 22.72
CA GLY A 486 55.32 -6.91 24.11
C GLY A 486 54.14 -5.93 24.27
N ASP A 487 54.42 -4.76 24.85
CA ASP A 487 53.45 -3.71 25.19
C ASP A 487 52.52 -3.34 24.01
N SER A 488 53.05 -3.22 22.79
CA SER A 488 52.22 -2.89 21.61
C SER A 488 51.25 -3.99 21.20
N ALA A 489 51.55 -5.26 21.51
CA ALA A 489 50.65 -6.36 21.27
C ALA A 489 49.48 -6.36 22.27
N GLU A 490 49.77 -6.10 23.55
CA GLU A 490 48.75 -5.95 24.60
C GLU A 490 47.84 -4.75 24.33
N ASP A 491 48.42 -3.60 23.97
CA ASP A 491 47.68 -2.38 23.63
C ASP A 491 46.73 -2.58 22.44
N LEU A 492 47.16 -3.31 21.41
CA LEU A 492 46.32 -3.63 20.25
C LEU A 492 45.11 -4.48 20.63
N VAL A 493 45.33 -5.56 21.40
CA VAL A 493 44.25 -6.47 21.81
C VAL A 493 43.27 -5.74 22.73
N GLU A 494 43.77 -4.95 23.68
CA GLU A 494 42.92 -4.18 24.59
C GLU A 494 42.13 -3.10 23.83
N THR A 495 42.75 -2.40 22.88
CA THR A 495 42.03 -1.41 22.05
C THR A 495 40.93 -2.10 21.21
N CYS A 496 41.18 -3.28 20.66
CA CYS A 496 40.16 -4.06 19.94
C CYS A 496 39.01 -4.47 20.87
N ARG A 497 39.32 -4.93 22.07
CA ARG A 497 38.35 -5.34 23.10
C ARG A 497 37.45 -4.16 23.51
N VAL A 498 38.05 -3.01 23.84
CA VAL A 498 37.32 -1.81 24.24
C VAL A 498 36.49 -1.26 23.05
N SER A 499 37.02 -1.29 21.83
CA SER A 499 36.27 -0.91 20.62
C SER A 499 34.99 -1.74 20.46
N GLY A 500 35.07 -3.05 20.68
CA GLY A 500 33.92 -3.94 20.63
C GLY A 500 32.89 -3.65 21.73
N GLU A 501 33.33 -3.38 22.96
CA GLU A 501 32.42 -3.00 24.04
C GLU A 501 31.68 -1.69 23.78
N GLU A 502 32.40 -0.63 23.37
CA GLU A 502 31.78 0.66 23.05
C GLU A 502 30.82 0.54 21.87
N ALA A 503 31.15 -0.30 20.89
CA ALA A 503 30.26 -0.55 19.75
C ALA A 503 28.99 -1.27 20.16
N LEU A 504 29.07 -2.26 21.07
CA LEU A 504 27.88 -2.92 21.61
C LEU A 504 27.00 -1.95 22.41
N ARG A 505 27.60 -1.04 23.21
CA ARG A 505 26.85 0.00 23.93
C ARG A 505 26.16 0.97 22.97
N PHE A 506 26.87 1.43 21.94
CA PHE A 506 26.32 2.28 20.88
C PHE A 506 25.15 1.60 20.16
N LEU A 507 25.35 0.36 19.70
CA LEU A 507 24.33 -0.43 19.00
C LEU A 507 23.10 -0.69 19.88
N SER A 508 23.30 -1.04 21.15
CA SER A 508 22.20 -1.23 22.11
C SER A 508 21.37 0.04 22.29
N THR A 509 22.04 1.20 22.40
CA THR A 509 21.37 2.51 22.51
C THR A 509 20.61 2.87 21.24
N LEU A 510 21.13 2.51 20.06
CA LEU A 510 20.49 2.73 18.77
C LEU A 510 19.24 1.84 18.56
N ALA A 511 19.26 0.62 19.10
CA ALA A 511 18.11 -0.29 19.06
C ALA A 511 16.98 0.13 20.01
N ASP A 512 17.30 0.71 21.16
CA ASP A 512 16.32 1.16 22.15
C ASP A 512 15.39 2.25 21.59
N ASP A 513 14.09 2.17 21.87
CA ASP A 513 13.12 3.15 21.38
C ASP A 513 13.20 4.48 22.17
N ASP A 514 13.53 4.43 23.46
CA ASP A 514 13.54 5.59 24.35
C ASP A 514 14.86 6.38 24.23
N CYS A 515 15.96 5.67 23.98
CA CYS A 515 17.30 6.24 23.99
C CYS A 515 17.90 6.44 22.58
N ARG A 516 17.24 6.01 21.50
CA ARG A 516 17.78 6.07 20.12
C ARG A 516 18.40 7.40 19.75
N ALA A 517 17.67 8.49 20.03
CA ALA A 517 18.10 9.84 19.66
C ALA A 517 19.42 10.28 20.34
N GLN A 518 19.82 9.58 21.41
CA GLN A 518 21.03 9.85 22.18
C GLN A 518 22.20 8.94 21.76
N ALA A 519 21.99 8.00 20.84
CA ALA A 519 23.04 7.08 20.39
C ALA A 519 24.20 7.87 19.76
N SER A 520 25.38 7.72 20.36
CA SER A 520 26.63 8.38 19.97
C SER A 520 27.71 7.34 19.74
N ALA A 521 28.40 7.43 18.62
CA ALA A 521 29.55 6.58 18.29
C ALA A 521 30.90 7.21 18.67
N HIS A 522 30.91 8.27 19.47
CA HIS A 522 32.13 9.04 19.79
C HIS A 522 33.23 8.20 20.45
N ASP A 523 32.85 7.34 21.40
CA ASP A 523 33.81 6.48 22.10
C ASP A 523 34.39 5.42 21.15
N VAL A 524 33.56 4.86 20.25
CA VAL A 524 34.02 3.94 19.19
C VAL A 524 35.00 4.63 18.24
N GLN A 525 34.68 5.85 17.78
CA GLN A 525 35.58 6.64 16.94
C GLN A 525 36.92 6.92 17.63
N THR A 526 36.90 7.16 18.94
CA THR A 526 38.11 7.41 19.73
C THR A 526 38.99 6.16 19.78
N GLN A 527 38.40 4.99 20.03
CA GLN A 527 39.13 3.72 20.05
C GLN A 527 39.65 3.32 18.67
N LEU A 528 38.87 3.52 17.61
CA LEU A 528 39.31 3.25 16.24
C LEU A 528 40.44 4.18 15.79
N LYS A 529 40.44 5.45 16.22
CA LYS A 529 41.57 6.37 15.99
C LYS A 529 42.82 5.90 16.73
N HIS A 530 42.67 5.44 17.97
CA HIS A 530 43.78 4.86 18.73
C HIS A 530 44.33 3.59 18.04
N LEU A 531 43.44 2.72 17.55
CA LEU A 531 43.82 1.52 16.78
C LEU A 531 44.60 1.88 15.51
N LEU A 532 44.17 2.93 14.82
CA LEU A 532 44.86 3.46 13.63
C LEU A 532 46.26 3.99 13.98
N GLU A 533 46.39 4.75 15.07
CA GLU A 533 47.68 5.26 15.56
C GLU A 533 48.64 4.12 15.94
N LEU A 534 48.15 3.08 16.61
CA LEU A 534 48.92 1.88 16.92
C LEU A 534 49.40 1.15 15.65
N ALA A 535 48.52 1.00 14.65
CA ALA A 535 48.87 0.39 13.38
C ALA A 535 49.97 1.19 12.65
N GLN A 536 49.88 2.52 12.65
CA GLN A 536 50.88 3.41 12.06
C GLN A 536 52.22 3.36 12.79
N ALA A 537 52.21 3.26 14.12
CA ALA A 537 53.42 3.16 14.93
C ALA A 537 54.19 1.85 14.71
N LEU A 538 53.47 0.77 14.39
CA LEU A 538 54.05 -0.56 14.12
C LEU A 538 54.61 -0.71 12.70
N ARG A 539 54.42 0.31 11.85
CA ARG A 539 54.89 0.27 10.47
C ARG A 539 56.43 0.14 10.44
N PRO A 540 56.99 -0.81 9.68
CA PRO A 540 58.43 -0.90 9.52
C PRO A 540 58.95 0.37 8.83
N CYS A 541 59.72 1.19 9.55
CA CYS A 541 60.46 2.33 9.00
C CYS A 541 61.57 1.83 8.05
N GLY A 542 61.26 1.51 6.80
CA GLY A 542 62.29 1.08 5.85
C GLY A 542 61.81 0.35 4.62
N ARG A 543 61.09 1.04 3.73
CA ARG A 543 61.26 1.07 2.27
C ARG A 543 60.08 1.84 1.71
N ASP A 544 60.32 3.05 1.23
CA ASP A 544 59.43 3.73 0.28
C ASP A 544 59.40 2.87 -0.98
N VAL A 545 58.56 1.83 -1.01
CA VAL A 545 58.20 1.19 -2.27
C VAL A 545 57.27 2.16 -2.96
N GLN A 546 57.77 2.83 -4.00
CA GLN A 546 56.95 3.79 -4.73
C GLN A 546 55.75 3.06 -5.32
N GLN A 547 54.56 3.69 -5.34
CA GLN A 547 53.34 3.08 -5.92
C GLN A 547 53.56 2.50 -7.33
N GLN A 548 54.48 3.11 -8.09
CA GLN A 548 54.87 2.68 -9.41
C GLN A 548 55.67 1.36 -9.40
N GLU A 549 56.58 1.18 -8.44
CA GLU A 549 57.35 -0.07 -8.26
C GLU A 549 56.45 -1.24 -7.80
N LEU A 550 55.40 -0.95 -7.02
CA LEU A 550 54.44 -1.97 -6.62
C LEU A 550 53.57 -2.42 -7.82
N GLY A 551 53.16 -1.47 -8.67
CA GLY A 551 52.44 -1.75 -9.91
C GLY A 551 53.26 -2.62 -10.86
N ASP A 552 54.53 -2.25 -11.06
CA ASP A 552 55.46 -3.00 -11.91
C ASP A 552 55.70 -4.43 -11.37
N LEU A 553 55.79 -4.59 -10.04
CA LEU A 553 55.96 -5.90 -9.40
C LEU A 553 54.69 -6.76 -9.51
N VAL A 554 53.50 -6.16 -9.37
CA VAL A 554 52.23 -6.86 -9.59
C VAL A 554 52.12 -7.30 -11.04
N GLU A 555 52.45 -6.45 -12.01
CA GLU A 555 52.42 -6.80 -13.43
C GLU A 555 53.44 -7.91 -13.75
N GLN A 556 54.63 -7.87 -13.15
CA GLN A 556 55.63 -8.92 -13.28
C GLN A 556 55.15 -10.26 -12.69
N GLU A 557 54.55 -10.26 -11.50
CA GLU A 557 54.01 -11.47 -10.88
C GLU A 557 52.77 -12.00 -11.61
N MET A 558 51.91 -11.12 -12.14
CA MET A 558 50.79 -11.50 -13.00
C MET A 558 51.28 -12.16 -14.29
N ALA A 559 52.30 -11.60 -14.94
CA ALA A 559 52.90 -12.18 -16.14
C ALA A 559 53.59 -13.52 -15.85
N ALA A 560 54.34 -13.62 -14.74
CA ALA A 560 54.97 -14.87 -14.31
C ALA A 560 53.93 -15.96 -13.98
N THR A 561 52.84 -15.59 -13.32
CA THR A 561 51.72 -16.51 -13.01
C THR A 561 51.03 -16.97 -14.27
N SER A 562 50.74 -16.06 -15.21
CA SER A 562 50.14 -16.39 -16.51
C SER A 562 51.01 -17.40 -17.28
N SER A 563 52.33 -17.15 -17.36
CA SER A 563 53.29 -18.07 -17.96
C SER A 563 53.31 -19.43 -17.28
N ALA A 564 53.28 -19.47 -15.93
CA ALA A 564 53.22 -20.72 -15.18
C ALA A 564 51.92 -21.51 -15.43
N VAL A 565 50.79 -20.82 -15.63
CA VAL A 565 49.50 -21.44 -15.98
C VAL A 565 49.53 -21.99 -17.41
N GLU A 566 50.10 -21.27 -18.38
CA GLU A 566 50.29 -21.75 -19.75
C GLU A 566 51.19 -23.00 -19.80
N ASP A 567 52.31 -22.99 -19.08
CA ASP A 567 53.20 -24.14 -18.94
C ASP A 567 52.50 -25.35 -18.30
N ALA A 568 51.67 -25.12 -17.28
CA ALA A 568 50.88 -26.17 -16.65
C ALA A 568 49.83 -26.76 -17.61
N ALA A 569 49.18 -25.92 -18.41
CA ALA A 569 48.23 -26.37 -19.44
C ALA A 569 48.94 -27.23 -20.51
N ALA A 570 50.10 -26.81 -20.99
CA ALA A 570 50.90 -27.58 -21.94
C ALA A 570 51.33 -28.95 -21.40
N ARG A 571 51.72 -29.03 -20.12
CA ARG A 571 52.05 -30.31 -19.47
C ARG A 571 50.84 -31.24 -19.34
N ILE A 572 49.64 -30.70 -19.09
CA ILE A 572 48.41 -31.49 -19.04
C ILE A 572 48.06 -32.05 -20.43
N GLU A 573 48.23 -31.26 -21.50
CA GLU A 573 48.05 -31.73 -22.89
C GLU A 573 49.06 -32.83 -23.27
N GLU A 574 50.31 -32.68 -22.86
CA GLU A 574 51.33 -33.71 -23.08
C GLU A 574 50.98 -35.01 -22.33
N MET A 575 50.48 -34.91 -21.10
CA MET A 575 50.04 -36.05 -20.30
C MET A 575 48.82 -36.75 -20.91
N LEU A 576 47.88 -35.99 -21.47
CA LEU A 576 46.75 -36.50 -22.24
C LEU A 576 47.20 -37.33 -23.43
N ASN A 577 48.13 -36.80 -24.22
CA ASN A 577 48.66 -37.49 -25.40
C ASN A 577 49.41 -38.77 -25.01
N LYS A 578 50.15 -38.77 -23.89
CA LYS A 578 50.81 -39.96 -23.35
C LYS A 578 49.83 -41.02 -22.85
N SER A 579 48.77 -40.62 -22.11
CA SER A 579 47.75 -41.57 -21.64
C SER A 579 46.98 -42.19 -22.81
N ARG A 580 46.66 -41.42 -23.86
CA ARG A 580 46.09 -41.93 -25.11
C ARG A 580 46.93 -42.97 -25.83
N ALA A 581 48.25 -42.85 -25.74
CA ALA A 581 49.17 -43.80 -26.37
C ALA A 581 49.40 -45.08 -25.54
N ALA A 582 49.27 -44.99 -24.20
CA ALA A 582 49.65 -46.06 -23.28
C ALA A 582 48.47 -46.86 -22.71
N ASP A 583 47.30 -46.23 -22.54
CA ASP A 583 46.15 -46.83 -21.86
C ASP A 583 45.05 -47.24 -22.86
N THR A 584 44.32 -48.32 -22.56
CA THR A 584 43.16 -48.77 -23.36
C THR A 584 41.96 -49.13 -22.47
N GLY A 585 40.75 -49.09 -23.05
CA GLY A 585 39.51 -49.44 -22.36
C GLY A 585 39.10 -48.42 -21.29
N VAL A 586 38.51 -48.90 -20.19
CA VAL A 586 37.90 -48.05 -19.13
C VAL A 586 38.93 -47.14 -18.44
N LYS A 587 40.21 -47.54 -18.36
CA LYS A 587 41.28 -46.70 -17.78
C LYS A 587 41.54 -45.45 -18.63
N LEU A 588 41.52 -45.59 -19.95
CA LEU A 588 41.65 -44.46 -20.86
C LEU A 588 40.47 -43.51 -20.71
N GLU A 589 39.24 -44.03 -20.62
CA GLU A 589 38.03 -43.20 -20.49
C GLU A 589 38.02 -42.38 -19.18
N VAL A 590 38.47 -42.96 -18.07
CA VAL A 590 38.58 -42.24 -16.78
C VAL A 590 39.70 -41.19 -16.83
N ASN A 591 40.87 -41.55 -17.36
CA ASN A 591 41.99 -40.62 -17.48
C ASN A 591 41.67 -39.46 -18.43
N GLU A 592 41.01 -39.71 -19.55
CA GLU A 592 40.54 -38.66 -20.47
C GLU A 592 39.53 -37.73 -19.82
N ARG A 593 38.58 -38.24 -19.02
CA ARG A 593 37.61 -37.37 -18.31
C ARG A 593 38.26 -36.50 -17.25
N ILE A 594 39.14 -37.07 -16.42
CA ILE A 594 39.84 -36.31 -15.37
C ILE A 594 40.71 -35.24 -16.01
N LEU A 595 41.48 -35.59 -17.03
CA LEU A 595 42.36 -34.65 -17.70
C LEU A 595 41.58 -33.61 -18.50
N ALA A 596 40.45 -33.95 -19.14
CA ALA A 596 39.57 -32.98 -19.79
C ALA A 596 39.01 -31.95 -18.79
N SER A 597 38.60 -32.36 -17.59
CA SER A 597 38.18 -31.43 -16.53
C SER A 597 39.34 -30.55 -16.04
N CYS A 598 40.57 -31.09 -15.95
CA CYS A 598 41.75 -30.29 -15.62
C CYS A 598 42.09 -29.28 -16.73
N THR A 599 41.95 -29.65 -18.00
CA THR A 599 42.16 -28.76 -19.15
C THR A 599 41.10 -27.66 -19.19
N GLU A 600 39.83 -27.99 -18.93
CA GLU A 600 38.74 -27.00 -18.88
C GLU A 600 38.94 -25.98 -17.74
N LEU A 601 39.32 -26.45 -16.55
CA LEU A 601 39.63 -25.58 -15.41
C LEU A 601 40.79 -24.63 -15.74
N MET A 602 41.86 -25.13 -16.35
CA MET A 602 42.99 -24.29 -16.79
C MET A 602 42.59 -23.29 -17.88
N GLN A 603 41.73 -23.67 -18.84
CA GLN A 603 41.23 -22.75 -19.86
C GLN A 603 40.35 -21.63 -19.26
N VAL A 604 39.56 -21.93 -18.24
CA VAL A 604 38.78 -20.92 -17.51
C VAL A 604 39.70 -19.98 -16.72
N SER A 605 40.72 -20.51 -16.06
CA SER A 605 41.74 -19.69 -15.39
C SER A 605 42.46 -18.76 -16.35
N LEU A 606 42.86 -19.23 -17.53
CA LEU A 606 43.49 -18.40 -18.57
C LEU A 606 42.57 -17.31 -19.12
N ARG A 607 41.25 -17.57 -19.22
CA ARG A 607 40.28 -16.57 -19.70
C ARG A 607 39.98 -15.46 -18.70
N ASN A 608 40.06 -15.75 -17.40
CA ASN A 608 39.73 -14.81 -16.34
C ASN A 608 40.94 -14.05 -15.78
N CYS A 609 42.16 -14.36 -16.23
CA CYS A 609 43.38 -13.64 -15.85
C CYS A 609 43.60 -12.30 -16.58
N TRP A 610 42.61 -11.83 -17.35
CA TRP A 610 42.67 -10.58 -18.12
C TRP A 610 41.48 -9.67 -17.85
#